data_AF-A0A2K6LUN9-F1
#
_entry.id   AF-A0A2K6LUN9-F1
#
_cell.length_a   1.000
_cell.length_b   1.000
_cell.length_c   1.000
_cell.angle_alpha   90.00
_cell.angle_beta   90.00
_cell.angle_gamma   90.00
#
_symmetry.space_group_name_H-M   'P 1'
#
loop_
_entity.id
_entity.type
_entity.pdbx_description
1 polymer ?
#
loop_
_entity_poly.entity_id
_entity_poly.type
_entity_poly.pdbx_seq_one_letter_code
_entity_poly.pdbx_strand_id
1 'polypeptide(L)'
;MPSLLCVAASAKICPTFLRIIESLFLDTPSSFEAAMGIFSPDQDTSEAVAQLKKLVDTLPAKARDSIVKLMEKIDKSLLCN
;
A
#
# COMPACT_ATOMS: atom_id res chain seq x y z
N MET A 1 -31.65 1.48 26.55
CA MET A 1 -30.83 0.69 25.61
C MET A 1 -29.46 1.34 25.58
N PRO A 2 -28.36 0.63 25.92
CA PRO A 2 -27.05 1.26 26.02
C PRO A 2 -26.60 1.66 24.62
N SER A 3 -26.26 2.94 24.47
CA SER A 3 -25.55 3.45 23.31
C SER A 3 -24.23 2.70 23.19
N LEU A 4 -24.15 1.74 22.25
CA LEU A 4 -22.87 1.25 21.77
C LEU A 4 -22.18 2.43 21.11
N LEU A 5 -21.33 3.10 21.87
CA LEU A 5 -20.16 3.78 21.34
C LEU A 5 -19.42 2.76 20.48
N CYS A 6 -19.73 2.71 19.19
CA CYS A 6 -18.84 2.19 18.18
C CYS A 6 -17.62 3.11 18.15
N VAL A 7 -16.74 2.97 19.13
CA VAL A 7 -15.32 3.23 18.90
C VAL A 7 -14.97 2.19 17.84
N ALA A 8 -14.90 2.62 16.57
CA ALA A 8 -14.34 1.79 15.53
C ALA A 8 -12.99 1.32 16.08
N ALA A 9 -12.85 0.03 16.34
CA ALA A 9 -11.57 -0.52 16.73
C ALA A 9 -10.64 -0.22 15.57
N SER A 10 -9.75 0.75 15.77
CA SER A 10 -8.71 1.06 14.79
C SER A 10 -7.82 -0.17 14.70
N ALA A 11 -8.08 -0.97 13.68
CA ALA A 11 -7.19 -2.05 13.32
C ALA A 11 -5.94 -1.38 12.75
N LYS A 12 -4.82 -1.52 13.46
CA LYS A 12 -3.51 -1.13 12.95
C LYS A 12 -3.35 -1.65 11.53
N ILE A 13 -2.76 -0.83 10.65
CA ILE A 13 -2.52 -1.22 9.27
C ILE A 13 -1.73 -2.53 9.20
N CYS A 14 -2.09 -3.40 8.25
CA CYS A 14 -1.40 -4.66 8.05
C CYS A 14 0.07 -4.40 7.64
N PRO A 15 1.07 -4.88 8.38
CA PRO A 15 2.48 -4.65 8.04
C PRO A 15 2.83 -5.17 6.64
N THR A 16 2.24 -6.29 6.23
CA THR A 16 2.44 -6.85 4.88
C THR A 16 1.89 -5.91 3.81
N PHE A 17 0.76 -5.26 4.06
CA PHE A 17 0.20 -4.29 3.13
C PHE A 17 1.11 -3.06 2.99
N LEU A 18 1.67 -2.55 4.10
CA LEU A 18 2.66 -1.47 4.05
C LEU A 18 3.86 -1.84 3.15
N ARG A 19 4.38 -3.07 3.27
CA ARG A 19 5.50 -3.54 2.46
C ARG A 19 5.17 -3.63 0.97
N ILE A 20 3.96 -4.06 0.61
CA ILE A 20 3.51 -4.04 -0.80
C ILE A 20 3.50 -2.62 -1.34
N ILE A 21 2.94 -1.69 -0.57
CA ILE A 21 2.85 -0.29 -0.97
C ILE A 21 4.25 0.32 -1.10
N GLU A 22 5.16 0.08 -0.17
CA GLU A 22 6.57 0.49 -0.31
C GLU A 22 7.19 -0.08 -1.59
N SER A 23 7.01 -1.39 -1.83
CA SER A 23 7.56 -2.08 -3.00
C SER A 23 7.03 -1.53 -4.32
N LEU A 24 5.75 -1.16 -4.36
CA LEU A 24 5.12 -0.52 -5.52
C LEU A 24 5.88 0.74 -5.95
N PHE A 25 6.28 1.59 -5.00
CA PHE A 25 6.93 2.87 -5.29
C PHE A 25 8.46 2.81 -5.38
N LEU A 26 9.11 1.91 -4.64
CA LEU A 26 10.56 1.95 -4.45
C LEU A 26 11.31 0.81 -5.12
N ASP A 27 10.69 -0.36 -5.28
CA ASP A 27 11.39 -1.55 -5.78
C ASP A 27 11.28 -1.71 -7.30
N THR A 28 11.94 -2.74 -7.81
CA THR A 28 11.80 -3.21 -9.20
C THR A 28 10.44 -3.89 -9.42
N PRO A 29 9.95 -3.96 -10.68
CA PRO A 29 8.73 -4.71 -11.01
C PRO A 29 8.74 -6.16 -10.52
N SER A 30 9.88 -6.86 -10.63
CA SER A 30 10.01 -8.25 -10.18
C SER A 30 9.91 -8.43 -8.67
N SER A 31 10.48 -7.49 -7.89
CA SER A 31 10.36 -7.50 -6.43
C SER A 31 8.91 -7.25 -6.01
N PHE A 32 8.25 -6.30 -6.66
CA PHE A 32 6.84 -6.01 -6.42
C PHE A 32 5.93 -7.20 -6.76
N GLU A 33 6.15 -7.86 -7.90
CA GLU A 33 5.41 -9.06 -8.29
C GLU A 33 5.60 -10.20 -7.27
N ALA A 34 6.83 -10.42 -6.81
CA ALA A 34 7.10 -11.41 -5.76
C ALA A 34 6.41 -11.05 -4.44
N ALA A 35 6.38 -9.76 -4.07
CA ALA A 35 5.68 -9.29 -2.87
C ALA A 35 4.16 -9.47 -2.98
N MET A 36 3.58 -9.30 -4.18
CA MET A 36 2.16 -9.57 -4.44
C MET A 36 1.83 -11.06 -4.44
N GLY A 37 2.77 -11.91 -4.84
CA GLY A 37 2.57 -13.37 -4.95
C GLY A 37 2.14 -14.04 -3.65
N ILE A 38 2.45 -13.47 -2.48
CA ILE A 38 2.02 -14.02 -1.17
C ILE A 38 0.51 -13.99 -0.96
N PHE A 39 -0.23 -13.22 -1.77
CA PHE A 39 -1.69 -13.14 -1.72
C PHE A 39 -2.38 -14.02 -2.78
N SER A 40 -1.61 -14.70 -3.62
CA SER A 40 -2.12 -15.53 -4.72
C SER A 40 -3.17 -14.79 -5.57
N PRO A 41 -2.85 -13.61 -6.13
CA PRO A 41 -3.78 -12.87 -6.96
C PRO A 41 -4.20 -13.68 -8.19
N ASP A 42 -5.45 -13.54 -8.62
CA ASP A 42 -5.90 -14.07 -9.90
C ASP A 42 -5.22 -13.35 -11.07
N GLN A 43 -5.46 -13.85 -12.28
CA GLN A 43 -4.81 -13.33 -13.49
C GLN A 43 -5.16 -11.86 -13.75
N ASP A 44 -6.42 -11.48 -13.59
CA ASP A 44 -6.89 -10.11 -13.84
C ASP A 44 -6.28 -9.13 -12.83
N THR A 45 -6.23 -9.53 -11.55
CA THR A 45 -5.60 -8.76 -10.48
C THR A 45 -4.10 -8.61 -10.72
N SER A 46 -3.42 -9.71 -11.11
CA SER A 46 -2.00 -9.70 -11.43
C SER A 46 -1.66 -8.75 -12.58
N GLU A 47 -2.49 -8.76 -13.63
CA GLU A 47 -2.32 -7.86 -14.77
C GLU A 47 -2.55 -6.39 -14.37
N ALA A 48 -3.59 -6.11 -13.58
CA ALA A 48 -3.90 -4.77 -13.10
C ALA A 48 -2.75 -4.18 -12.27
N VAL A 49 -2.18 -4.96 -11.33
CA VAL A 49 -1.07 -4.46 -10.50
C VAL A 49 0.21 -4.29 -11.31
N ALA A 50 0.46 -5.12 -12.32
CA ALA A 50 1.58 -4.95 -13.23
C ALA A 50 1.47 -3.67 -14.07
N GLN A 51 0.26 -3.34 -14.55
CA GLN A 51 -0.01 -2.07 -15.24
C GLN A 51 0.17 -0.86 -14.32
N LEU A 52 -0.34 -0.94 -13.08
CA LEU A 52 -0.13 0.10 -12.07
C LEU A 52 1.36 0.33 -11.80
N LYS A 53 2.13 -0.75 -11.62
CA LYS A 53 3.58 -0.68 -11.38
C LYS A 53 4.31 0.02 -12.53
N LYS A 54 3.97 -0.31 -13.79
CA LYS A 54 4.53 0.38 -14.97
C LYS A 54 4.27 1.88 -14.94
N LEU A 55 3.05 2.30 -14.58
CA LEU A 55 2.72 3.73 -14.47
C LEU A 55 3.50 4.41 -13.35
N VAL A 56 3.57 3.79 -12.17
CA VAL A 56 4.33 4.31 -11.03
C VAL A 56 5.82 4.45 -11.38
N ASP A 57 6.38 3.53 -12.16
CA ASP A 57 7.77 3.56 -12.60
C ASP A 57 8.09 4.66 -13.62
N THR A 58 7.09 5.29 -14.23
CA THR A 58 7.30 6.49 -15.07
C THR A 58 7.54 7.76 -14.25
N LEU A 59 7.23 7.74 -12.94
CA LEU A 59 7.38 8.90 -12.09
C LEU A 59 8.87 9.15 -11.75
N PRO A 60 9.30 10.42 -11.64
CA PRO A 60 10.64 10.74 -11.14
C PRO A 60 10.86 10.15 -9.74
N ALA A 61 12.09 9.68 -9.45
CA ALA A 61 12.42 9.06 -8.15
C ALA A 61 12.00 9.93 -6.96
N LYS A 62 12.26 11.25 -7.01
CA LYS A 62 11.86 12.21 -5.98
C LYS A 62 10.34 12.24 -5.75
N ALA A 63 9.53 12.05 -6.80
CA ALA A 63 8.09 12.01 -6.68
C ALA A 63 7.64 10.74 -5.95
N ARG A 64 8.19 9.57 -6.31
CA ARG A 64 7.92 8.30 -5.62
C ARG A 64 8.28 8.37 -4.14
N ASP A 65 9.47 8.88 -3.81
CA ASP A 65 9.90 9.07 -2.41
C ASP A 65 8.97 10.00 -1.62
N SER A 66 8.49 11.07 -2.27
CA SER A 66 7.58 12.05 -1.64
C SER A 66 6.21 11.43 -1.37
N ILE A 67 5.74 10.52 -2.23
CA ILE A 67 4.48 9.78 -2.03
C ILE A 67 4.61 8.81 -0.86
N VAL A 68 5.71 8.04 -0.77
CA VAL A 68 5.94 7.14 0.39
C VAL A 68 5.95 7.92 1.71
N LYS A 69 6.64 9.06 1.76
CA LYS A 69 6.63 9.94 2.93
C LYS A 69 5.24 10.49 3.26
N LEU A 70 4.41 10.76 2.25
CA LEU A 70 3.03 11.17 2.47
C LEU A 70 2.22 10.02 3.10
N MET A 71 2.38 8.80 2.61
CA MET A 71 1.69 7.62 3.15
C MET A 71 2.07 7.36 4.61
N GLU A 72 3.35 7.48 4.97
CA GLU A 72 3.77 7.38 6.38
C GLU A 72 3.14 8.46 7.27
N LYS A 73 2.98 9.69 6.75
CA LYS A 73 2.32 10.77 7.50
C LYS A 73 0.84 10.51 7.72
N ILE A 74 0.18 9.86 6.74
CA ILE A 74 -1.23 9.46 6.85
C ILE A 74 -1.36 8.36 7.91
N ASP A 75 -0.53 7.32 7.82
CA ASP A 75 -0.53 6.19 8.78
C ASP A 75 -0.30 6.66 10.23
N LYS A 76 0.64 7.59 10.43
CA LYS A 76 0.96 8.16 11.76
C LYS A 76 -0.01 9.27 12.22
N SER A 77 -1.03 9.61 11.43
CA SER A 77 -1.98 10.68 11.74
C SER A 77 -2.93 10.25 12.84
N LEU A 78 -3.32 11.18 13.73
CA LEU A 78 -4.39 10.96 14.72
C LEU A 78 -5.74 10.62 14.07
N LEU A 79 -5.90 10.85 12.76
CA LEU A 79 -7.09 10.50 12.00
C LEU A 79 -7.15 9.02 11.60
N CYS A 80 -6.03 8.29 11.71
CA CYS A 80 -5.92 6.86 11.42
C CYS A 80 -5.64 6.03 12.68
N ASN A 81 -5.87 6.62 13.87
CA ASN A 81 -5.67 6.02 15.19
C ASN A 81 -6.88 5.28 15.73
#